data_AF-A0A2G5PBJ3-F1
#
_entry.id   AF-A0A2G5PBJ3-F1
#
_cell.length_a   1.000
_cell.length_b   1.000
_cell.length_c   1.000
_cell.angle_alpha   90.00
_cell.angle_beta   90.00
_cell.angle_gamma   90.00
#
_symmetry.space_group_name_H-M   'P 1'
#
loop_
_entity.id
_entity.type
_entity.pdbx_description
1 polymer ?
#
loop_
_entity_poly.entity_id
_entity_poly.type
_entity_poly.pdbx_seq_one_letter_code
_entity_poly.pdbx_strand_id
1 'polypeptide(L)'
;MSARAMAVVLLVLALASCGRPATEAAQPNVAATPSTSDVASTSDVPSSSDSAFSTTDVSASDSGAYAHLSDVRVGQHDRFDRVVFAFTDVVPGYRIGYRSLPLHHDPSALEIPLPGATAGLPVVFSPATAAGWTDDPRTYFGPETVTGDTAVVTQATAAGDFERMLSWAIGRNPTRSVPF
;
A
#
# COMPACT_ATOMS: atom_id res chain seq x y z
N MET A 1 43.66 -19.49 6.67
CA MET A 1 43.50 -18.07 7.06
C MET A 1 44.13 -17.21 5.98
N SER A 2 43.33 -16.47 5.22
CA SER A 2 43.80 -15.40 4.33
C SER A 2 42.91 -14.19 4.54
N ALA A 3 43.44 -13.18 5.22
CA ALA A 3 42.77 -11.92 5.48
C ALA A 3 42.67 -11.12 4.17
N ARG A 4 41.47 -10.70 3.80
CA ARG A 4 41.26 -9.76 2.69
C ARG A 4 41.03 -8.37 3.27
N ALA A 5 41.91 -7.45 2.88
CA ALA A 5 41.98 -6.08 3.33
C ALA A 5 40.69 -5.32 2.97
N MET A 6 40.12 -4.66 3.97
CA MET A 6 38.92 -3.82 3.89
C MET A 6 39.37 -2.39 3.60
N ALA A 7 39.08 -1.87 2.41
CA ALA A 7 39.31 -0.47 2.07
C ALA A 7 38.11 0.36 2.55
N VAL A 8 38.30 1.11 3.62
CA VAL A 8 37.32 2.09 4.13
C VAL A 8 37.57 3.42 3.42
N VAL A 9 36.62 3.87 2.61
CA VAL A 9 36.62 5.22 2.03
C VAL A 9 35.80 6.11 2.96
N LEU A 10 36.51 6.97 3.69
CA LEU A 10 35.95 8.05 4.51
C LEU A 10 35.62 9.24 3.60
N LEU A 11 34.34 9.50 3.38
CA LEU A 11 33.85 10.70 2.72
C LEU A 11 33.34 11.69 3.77
N VAL A 12 34.12 12.74 4.03
CA VAL A 12 33.77 13.84 4.95
C VAL A 12 32.95 14.87 4.18
N LEU A 13 31.67 15.01 4.50
CA LEU A 13 30.83 16.13 4.05
C LEU A 13 30.82 17.22 5.12
N ALA A 14 31.37 18.39 4.79
CA ALA A 14 31.27 19.60 5.58
C ALA A 14 29.94 20.30 5.29
N LEU A 15 29.06 20.43 6.30
CA LEU A 15 27.87 21.28 6.19
C LEU A 15 28.19 22.69 6.71
N ALA A 16 27.91 23.68 5.86
CA ALA A 16 27.99 25.10 6.18
C ALA A 16 26.90 25.48 7.19
N SER A 17 27.32 26.06 8.32
CA SER A 17 26.45 26.63 9.33
C SER A 17 26.44 28.16 9.19
N CYS A 18 25.30 28.73 8.82
CA CYS A 18 25.02 30.16 8.99
C CYS A 18 23.81 30.30 9.90
N GLY A 19 24.06 30.74 11.13
CA GLY A 19 23.03 31.08 12.09
C GLY A 19 22.50 32.50 11.95
N ARG A 20 21.37 32.77 12.61
CA ARG A 20 21.19 33.89 13.54
C ARG A 20 19.87 33.74 14.34
N PRO A 21 19.85 34.15 15.62
CA PRO A 21 18.67 34.13 16.46
C PRO A 21 17.83 35.40 16.24
N ALA A 22 16.51 35.28 16.36
CA ALA A 22 15.61 36.42 16.45
C ALA A 22 14.79 36.33 17.75
N THR A 23 14.77 37.49 18.40
CA THR A 23 14.34 37.81 19.75
C THR A 23 12.84 37.64 20.01
N GLU A 24 12.58 37.17 21.22
CA GLU A 24 11.43 37.33 22.12
C GLU A 24 10.44 38.47 21.82
N ALA A 25 9.14 38.12 21.86
CA ALA A 25 8.09 39.03 22.31
C ALA A 25 7.02 38.23 23.08
N ALA A 26 6.75 38.65 24.31
CA ALA A 26 5.81 38.04 25.24
C ALA A 26 4.36 38.57 25.07
N GLN A 27 3.40 37.64 25.19
CA GLN A 27 2.03 37.71 25.77
C GLN A 27 0.98 38.70 25.20
N PRO A 28 -0.34 38.33 25.20
CA PRO A 28 -1.09 38.05 26.43
C PRO A 28 -1.99 36.80 26.44
N ASN A 29 -2.18 36.30 27.66
CA ASN A 29 -3.15 35.31 28.11
C ASN A 29 -4.57 35.89 28.02
N VAL A 30 -5.51 35.18 27.38
CA VAL A 30 -6.94 35.53 27.38
C VAL A 30 -7.76 34.35 27.89
N ALA A 31 -8.40 34.61 29.01
CA ALA A 31 -9.52 33.95 29.70
C ALA A 31 -10.10 32.64 29.13
N ALA A 32 -10.15 31.64 30.00
CA ALA A 32 -11.02 30.48 29.89
C ALA A 32 -12.47 30.84 30.28
N THR A 33 -13.43 30.34 29.50
CA THR A 33 -14.87 30.28 29.83
C THR A 33 -15.36 28.87 29.47
N PRO A 34 -16.15 28.19 30.32
CA PRO A 34 -16.65 26.85 30.02
C PRO A 34 -17.93 26.93 29.18
N SER A 35 -18.00 26.14 28.11
CA SER A 35 -19.24 25.88 27.37
C SER A 35 -19.47 24.38 27.29
N THR A 36 -20.48 23.91 28.00
CA THR A 36 -21.12 22.61 27.79
C THR A 36 -22.00 22.70 26.56
N SER A 37 -21.74 21.89 25.54
CA SER A 37 -22.72 21.56 24.50
C SER A 37 -22.56 20.10 24.12
N ASP A 38 -23.56 19.30 24.50
CA ASP A 38 -23.89 18.02 23.86
C ASP A 38 -23.92 18.21 22.34
N VAL A 39 -23.19 17.35 21.61
CA VAL A 39 -23.44 17.17 20.18
C VAL A 39 -23.50 15.67 19.89
N ALA A 40 -24.71 15.26 19.56
CA ALA A 40 -25.08 13.92 19.16
C ALA A 40 -24.22 13.41 18.01
N SER A 41 -23.89 12.12 18.09
CA SER A 41 -23.29 11.33 17.03
C SER A 41 -24.12 11.43 15.75
N THR A 42 -23.49 11.91 14.68
CA THR A 42 -23.87 11.51 13.32
C THR A 42 -22.57 11.04 12.67
N SER A 43 -22.40 9.73 12.58
CA SER A 43 -21.40 9.15 11.69
C SER A 43 -21.86 9.46 10.27
N ASP A 44 -21.30 10.51 9.66
CA ASP A 44 -21.36 10.68 8.21
C ASP A 44 -20.59 9.51 7.60
N VAL A 45 -21.29 8.43 7.29
CA VAL A 45 -20.83 7.46 6.33
C VAL A 45 -20.91 8.19 4.98
N PRO A 46 -19.80 8.47 4.29
CA PRO A 46 -19.89 9.06 2.97
C PRO A 46 -20.68 8.11 2.08
N SER A 47 -21.91 8.51 1.75
CA SER A 47 -22.72 7.88 0.73
C SER A 47 -21.92 7.96 -0.56
N SER A 48 -21.34 6.84 -0.97
CA SER A 48 -20.56 6.72 -2.20
C SER A 48 -21.50 6.94 -3.39
N SER A 49 -21.63 8.19 -3.81
CA SER A 49 -22.16 8.54 -5.12
C SER A 49 -21.43 7.73 -6.18
N ASP A 50 -22.18 7.07 -7.08
CA ASP A 50 -21.71 6.27 -8.23
C ASP A 50 -20.44 6.90 -8.82
N SER A 51 -19.28 6.43 -8.36
CA SER A 51 -18.01 6.87 -8.88
C SER A 51 -17.89 6.24 -10.25
N ALA A 52 -17.84 7.07 -11.30
CA ALA A 52 -17.56 6.60 -12.63
C ALA A 52 -16.25 5.78 -12.57
N PHE A 53 -16.31 4.52 -12.99
CA PHE A 53 -15.12 3.67 -13.06
C PHE A 53 -14.09 4.34 -13.99
N SER A 54 -12.87 4.52 -13.48
CA SER A 54 -11.76 5.12 -14.23
C SER A 54 -10.59 4.13 -14.29
N THR A 55 -9.76 4.28 -15.32
CA THR A 55 -8.51 3.54 -15.49
C THR A 55 -7.27 4.39 -15.24
N THR A 56 -7.44 5.65 -14.81
CA THR A 56 -6.33 6.51 -14.39
C THR A 56 -5.62 5.90 -13.19
N ASP A 57 -4.30 6.03 -13.14
CA ASP A 57 -3.51 5.64 -11.97
C ASP A 57 -4.06 6.34 -10.71
N VAL A 58 -4.15 5.57 -9.62
CA VAL A 58 -4.64 6.04 -8.32
C VAL A 58 -3.50 5.99 -7.32
N SER A 59 -3.38 7.03 -6.51
CA SER A 59 -2.49 7.06 -5.34
C SER A 59 -3.22 7.59 -4.11
N ALA A 60 -2.83 7.07 -2.95
CA ALA A 60 -3.19 7.61 -1.65
C ALA A 60 -1.92 7.79 -0.82
N SER A 61 -1.79 8.93 -0.16
CA SER A 61 -0.68 9.23 0.75
C SER A 61 -0.78 8.40 2.02
N ASP A 62 0.36 8.04 2.60
CA ASP A 62 0.42 7.35 3.88
C ASP A 62 0.30 8.32 5.08
N SER A 63 -0.05 7.76 6.23
CA SER A 63 -0.08 8.46 7.52
C SER A 63 1.27 8.37 8.27
N GLY A 64 2.29 7.75 7.67
CA GLY A 64 3.54 7.34 8.32
C GLY A 64 3.45 6.05 9.14
N ALA A 65 2.23 5.63 9.52
CA ALA A 65 2.00 4.42 10.30
C ALA A 65 2.19 3.15 9.46
N TYR A 66 2.70 2.12 10.12
CA TYR A 66 3.05 0.86 9.48
C TYR A 66 1.86 -0.10 9.42
N ALA A 67 1.54 -0.64 8.23
CA ALA A 67 0.37 -1.49 8.03
C ALA A 67 0.73 -2.98 7.88
N HIS A 68 -0.04 -3.85 8.52
CA HIS A 68 0.14 -5.30 8.48
C HIS A 68 -0.99 -5.98 7.71
N LEU A 69 -0.66 -6.58 6.57
CA LEU A 69 -1.63 -7.33 5.78
C LEU A 69 -2.12 -8.53 6.60
N SER A 70 -3.42 -8.78 6.59
CA SER A 70 -4.05 -9.91 7.30
C SER A 70 -4.75 -10.88 6.38
N ASP A 71 -5.29 -10.38 5.27
CA ASP A 71 -6.09 -11.18 4.35
C ASP A 71 -6.11 -10.59 2.94
N VAL A 72 -6.25 -11.47 1.95
CA VAL A 72 -6.40 -11.11 0.54
C VAL A 72 -7.53 -11.94 -0.05
N ARG A 73 -8.55 -11.27 -0.60
CA ARG A 73 -9.73 -11.92 -1.17
C ARG A 73 -9.97 -11.46 -2.59
N VAL A 74 -10.38 -12.40 -3.44
CA VAL A 74 -10.80 -12.15 -4.83
C VAL A 74 -12.20 -12.73 -4.99
N GLY A 75 -13.14 -11.95 -5.52
CA GLY A 75 -14.52 -12.41 -5.69
C GLY A 75 -15.30 -11.62 -6.72
N GLN A 76 -16.32 -12.26 -7.30
CA GLN A 76 -17.23 -11.65 -8.27
C GLN A 76 -18.34 -10.86 -7.58
N HIS A 77 -18.74 -9.77 -8.21
CA HIS A 77 -19.99 -9.04 -7.98
C HIS A 77 -20.71 -8.79 -9.31
N ASP A 78 -21.98 -8.39 -9.26
CA ASP A 78 -22.86 -8.26 -10.44
C ASP A 78 -22.26 -7.47 -11.62
N ARG A 79 -21.48 -6.42 -11.33
CA ARG A 79 -20.93 -5.51 -12.35
C ARG A 79 -19.40 -5.44 -12.38
N PHE A 80 -18.71 -6.09 -11.45
CA PHE A 80 -17.25 -6.01 -11.30
C PHE A 80 -16.72 -7.17 -10.47
N ASP A 81 -15.44 -7.50 -10.63
CA ASP A 81 -14.73 -8.29 -9.65
C ASP A 81 -14.08 -7.38 -8.61
N ARG A 82 -13.96 -7.88 -7.38
CA ARG A 82 -13.33 -7.18 -6.27
C ARG A 82 -12.11 -7.96 -5.78
N VAL A 83 -11.01 -7.24 -5.65
CA VAL A 83 -9.84 -7.69 -4.90
C VAL A 83 -9.76 -6.86 -3.62
N VAL A 84 -9.69 -7.50 -2.46
CA VAL A 84 -9.64 -6.84 -1.15
C VAL A 84 -8.34 -7.22 -0.47
N PHE A 85 -7.58 -6.21 -0.05
CA PHE A 85 -6.45 -6.35 0.86
C PHE A 85 -6.88 -5.82 2.22
N ALA A 86 -6.90 -6.67 3.24
CA ALA A 86 -7.28 -6.29 4.59
C ALA A 86 -6.03 -6.09 5.45
N PHE A 87 -6.02 -5.03 6.27
CA PHE A 87 -4.93 -4.73 7.19
C PHE A 87 -5.45 -4.76 8.62
N THR A 88 -4.66 -5.26 9.58
CA THR A 88 -5.09 -5.38 10.98
C THR A 88 -5.22 -4.03 11.68
N ASP A 89 -4.42 -3.04 11.28
CA ASP A 89 -4.25 -1.80 12.06
C ASP A 89 -4.72 -0.59 11.27
N VAL A 90 -4.02 -0.25 10.18
CA VAL A 90 -4.26 0.95 9.36
C VAL A 90 -4.29 0.60 7.89
N VAL A 91 -4.98 1.42 7.10
CA VAL A 91 -4.86 1.38 5.64
C VAL A 91 -3.58 2.13 5.26
N PRO A 92 -2.61 1.48 4.57
CA PRO A 92 -1.38 2.15 4.17
C PRO A 92 -1.63 3.12 3.01
N GLY A 93 -0.65 3.98 2.73
CA GLY A 93 -0.58 4.64 1.43
C GLY A 93 -0.48 3.59 0.32
N TYR A 94 -0.97 3.91 -0.87
CA TYR A 94 -0.95 2.97 -1.98
C TYR A 94 -0.83 3.63 -3.34
N ARG A 95 -0.37 2.85 -4.32
CA ARG A 95 -0.37 3.19 -5.75
C ARG A 95 -0.89 2.02 -6.56
N ILE A 96 -1.78 2.30 -7.50
CA ILE A 96 -2.45 1.31 -8.34
C ILE A 96 -2.53 1.87 -9.76
N GLY A 97 -2.21 1.08 -10.77
CA GLY A 97 -2.27 1.54 -12.16
C GLY A 97 -2.13 0.41 -13.17
N TYR A 98 -2.77 0.55 -14.33
CA TYR A 98 -2.70 -0.45 -15.39
C TYR A 98 -1.33 -0.46 -16.05
N ARG A 99 -0.77 -1.65 -16.29
CA ARG A 99 0.51 -1.84 -16.98
C ARG A 99 0.41 -2.99 -17.97
N SER A 100 1.23 -2.92 -19.01
CA SER A 100 1.44 -4.04 -19.94
C SER A 100 2.14 -5.19 -19.22
N LEU A 101 1.82 -6.42 -19.61
CA LEU A 101 2.53 -7.62 -19.18
C LEU A 101 3.88 -7.75 -19.93
N PRO A 102 4.89 -8.45 -19.37
CA PRO A 102 4.88 -9.08 -18.03
C PRO A 102 5.05 -8.08 -16.88
N LEU A 103 4.51 -8.44 -15.71
CA LEU A 103 4.86 -7.81 -14.43
C LEU A 103 6.03 -8.58 -13.80
N HIS A 104 6.78 -7.92 -12.92
CA HIS A 104 7.98 -8.49 -12.32
C HIS A 104 7.95 -8.35 -10.80
N HIS A 105 8.59 -9.29 -10.11
CA HIS A 105 8.84 -9.23 -8.69
C HIS A 105 9.79 -8.09 -8.33
N ASP A 106 9.56 -7.48 -7.17
CA ASP A 106 10.45 -6.48 -6.57
C ASP A 106 11.12 -7.09 -5.33
N PRO A 107 12.47 -7.13 -5.22
CA PRO A 107 13.47 -6.52 -6.12
C PRO A 107 14.11 -7.48 -7.13
N SER A 108 13.68 -8.76 -7.19
CA SER A 108 14.38 -9.78 -7.99
C SER A 108 14.27 -9.59 -9.51
N ALA A 109 13.32 -8.77 -9.97
CA ALA A 109 13.01 -8.55 -11.37
C ALA A 109 12.65 -9.84 -12.15
N LEU A 110 12.30 -10.92 -11.46
CA LEU A 110 11.79 -12.13 -12.09
C LEU A 110 10.36 -11.91 -12.56
N GLU A 111 10.00 -12.44 -13.72
CA GLU A 111 8.64 -12.39 -14.25
C GLU A 111 7.65 -13.06 -13.29
N ILE A 112 6.51 -12.41 -13.05
CA ILE A 112 5.39 -12.95 -12.28
C ILE A 112 4.46 -13.67 -13.26
N PRO A 113 4.27 -15.00 -13.12
CA PRO A 113 3.33 -15.73 -13.96
C PRO A 113 1.89 -15.27 -13.70
N LEU A 114 1.24 -14.70 -14.72
CA LEU A 114 -0.18 -14.34 -14.68
C LEU A 114 -0.97 -15.08 -15.79
N PRO A 115 -1.11 -16.42 -15.71
CA PRO A 115 -1.87 -17.22 -16.66
C PRO A 115 -3.20 -16.61 -17.09
N GLY A 116 -3.41 -16.56 -18.41
CA GLY A 116 -4.65 -16.08 -19.01
C GLY A 116 -4.90 -14.57 -18.91
N ALA A 117 -4.03 -13.79 -18.26
CA ALA A 117 -4.14 -12.35 -18.21
C ALA A 117 -3.70 -11.71 -19.55
N THR A 118 -4.38 -10.63 -19.93
CA THR A 118 -4.02 -9.78 -21.08
C THR A 118 -3.57 -8.38 -20.64
N ALA A 119 -3.74 -8.04 -19.36
CA ALA A 119 -3.26 -6.82 -18.73
C ALA A 119 -2.90 -7.07 -17.27
N GLY A 120 -1.94 -6.30 -16.75
CA GLY A 120 -1.53 -6.34 -15.35
C GLY A 120 -1.96 -5.08 -14.59
N LEU A 121 -2.21 -5.24 -13.30
CA LEU A 121 -2.46 -4.15 -12.38
C LEU A 121 -1.55 -4.35 -11.15
N PRO A 122 -0.33 -3.77 -11.15
CA PRO A 122 0.49 -3.70 -9.95
C PRO A 122 -0.20 -2.83 -8.89
N VAL A 123 -0.12 -3.31 -7.65
CA VAL A 123 -0.58 -2.64 -6.44
C VAL A 123 0.63 -2.56 -5.52
N VAL A 124 0.96 -1.37 -5.06
CA VAL A 124 2.05 -1.15 -4.09
C VAL A 124 1.48 -0.43 -2.88
N PHE A 125 1.66 -1.03 -1.71
CA PHE A 125 1.34 -0.47 -0.41
C PHE A 125 2.60 -0.01 0.28
N SER A 126 2.57 1.20 0.84
CA SER A 126 3.69 1.75 1.59
C SER A 126 3.20 2.74 2.66
N PRO A 127 3.68 2.65 3.91
CA PRO A 127 4.57 1.61 4.41
C PRO A 127 3.77 0.38 4.91
N ALA A 128 4.06 -0.83 4.40
CA ALA A 128 3.32 -2.06 4.74
C ALA A 128 4.18 -3.34 4.65
N THR A 129 3.73 -4.44 5.27
CA THR A 129 4.29 -5.82 5.13
C THR A 129 3.19 -6.88 5.26
N ALA A 130 3.48 -8.06 4.72
CA ALA A 130 2.78 -9.31 4.97
C ALA A 130 3.62 -10.31 5.79
N ALA A 131 4.96 -10.21 5.77
CA ALA A 131 5.90 -11.14 6.39
C ALA A 131 6.17 -10.88 7.88
N GLY A 132 6.10 -9.62 8.33
CA GLY A 132 6.50 -9.23 9.68
C GLY A 132 8.01 -9.33 9.93
N TRP A 133 8.43 -9.11 11.18
CA TRP A 133 9.80 -9.15 11.69
C TRP A 133 9.88 -9.75 13.09
N THR A 134 11.10 -9.84 13.64
CA THR A 134 11.37 -10.42 14.97
C THR A 134 10.47 -9.85 16.07
N ASP A 135 10.27 -8.53 16.09
CA ASP A 135 9.49 -7.84 17.13
C ASP A 135 8.08 -7.44 16.69
N ASP A 136 7.67 -7.86 15.48
CA ASP A 136 6.35 -7.55 14.89
C ASP A 136 5.90 -8.76 14.06
N PRO A 137 5.19 -9.71 14.67
CA PRO A 137 4.99 -11.01 14.06
C PRO A 137 4.15 -10.93 12.78
N ARG A 138 4.41 -11.88 11.88
CA ARG A 138 3.62 -12.11 10.67
C ARG A 138 2.12 -12.13 10.96
N THR A 139 1.34 -11.40 10.16
CA THR A 139 -0.13 -11.33 10.25
C THR A 139 -0.85 -11.96 9.05
N TYR A 140 -0.22 -12.01 7.88
CA TYR A 140 -0.83 -12.62 6.68
C TYR A 140 -0.36 -14.06 6.50
N PHE A 141 -1.25 -15.03 6.67
CA PHE A 141 -0.95 -16.46 6.49
C PHE A 141 -1.57 -17.06 5.23
N GLY A 142 -2.16 -16.23 4.36
CA GLY A 142 -2.73 -16.67 3.10
C GLY A 142 -1.67 -17.07 2.06
N PRO A 143 -2.10 -17.60 0.91
CA PRO A 143 -1.20 -18.02 -0.16
C PRO A 143 -0.54 -16.82 -0.84
N GLU A 144 0.57 -17.06 -1.54
CA GLU A 144 1.22 -16.05 -2.39
C GLU A 144 0.39 -15.73 -3.64
N THR A 145 -0.39 -16.67 -4.13
CA THR A 145 -1.34 -16.47 -5.24
C THR A 145 -2.76 -16.75 -4.76
N VAL A 146 -3.64 -15.77 -4.93
CA VAL A 146 -5.06 -15.83 -4.61
C VAL A 146 -5.86 -15.82 -5.89
N THR A 147 -6.71 -16.82 -6.07
CA THR A 147 -7.67 -16.94 -7.16
C THR A 147 -9.10 -16.88 -6.63
N GLY A 148 -10.06 -16.69 -7.52
CA GLY A 148 -11.48 -16.76 -7.19
C GLY A 148 -12.31 -17.04 -8.44
N ASP A 149 -13.58 -17.37 -8.22
CA ASP A 149 -14.57 -17.52 -9.29
C ASP A 149 -15.03 -16.13 -9.73
N THR A 150 -14.21 -15.50 -10.58
CA THR A 150 -14.36 -14.14 -11.10
C THR A 150 -14.63 -14.11 -12.60
N ALA A 151 -15.12 -12.98 -13.11
CA ALA A 151 -15.35 -12.81 -14.55
C ALA A 151 -14.09 -12.35 -15.31
N VAL A 152 -13.34 -11.41 -14.74
CA VAL A 152 -12.27 -10.64 -15.41
C VAL A 152 -10.92 -10.75 -14.70
N VAL A 153 -10.88 -10.70 -13.37
CA VAL A 153 -9.64 -10.94 -12.60
C VAL A 153 -9.24 -12.40 -12.79
N THR A 154 -7.97 -12.66 -13.12
CA THR A 154 -7.47 -14.05 -13.24
C THR A 154 -6.89 -14.53 -11.92
N GLN A 155 -6.04 -13.71 -11.29
CA GLN A 155 -5.46 -13.95 -9.97
C GLN A 155 -4.87 -12.66 -9.39
N ALA A 156 -4.57 -12.66 -8.10
CA ALA A 156 -3.70 -11.72 -7.42
C ALA A 156 -2.50 -12.47 -6.85
N THR A 157 -1.27 -12.06 -7.20
CA THR A 157 -0.04 -12.73 -6.79
C THR A 157 0.87 -11.76 -6.05
N ALA A 158 1.44 -12.16 -4.92
CA ALA A 158 2.42 -11.40 -4.17
C ALA A 158 3.64 -11.10 -5.07
N ALA A 159 4.03 -9.84 -5.14
CA ALA A 159 5.09 -9.36 -6.03
C ALA A 159 6.37 -8.98 -5.26
N GLY A 160 6.28 -8.63 -3.99
CA GLY A 160 7.42 -8.27 -3.16
C GLY A 160 7.00 -7.78 -1.78
N ASP A 161 7.87 -7.95 -0.80
CA ASP A 161 7.69 -7.46 0.57
C ASP A 161 9.08 -7.13 1.14
N PHE A 162 9.55 -5.92 0.84
CA PHE A 162 10.90 -5.48 1.18
C PHE A 162 10.90 -3.97 1.45
N GLU A 163 11.73 -3.50 2.39
CA GLU A 163 11.87 -2.07 2.69
C GLU A 163 10.54 -1.34 2.94
N ARG A 164 9.56 -2.02 3.56
CA ARG A 164 8.21 -1.49 3.84
C ARG A 164 7.36 -1.26 2.57
N MET A 165 7.78 -1.82 1.44
CA MET A 165 7.03 -1.86 0.19
C MET A 165 6.42 -3.24 0.02
N LEU A 166 5.12 -3.35 0.28
CA LEU A 166 4.36 -4.56 0.00
C LEU A 166 3.72 -4.41 -1.37
N SER A 167 4.02 -5.31 -2.30
CA SER A 167 3.51 -5.26 -3.66
C SER A 167 2.78 -6.53 -4.06
N TRP A 168 1.75 -6.36 -4.88
CA TRP A 168 0.94 -7.42 -5.47
C TRP A 168 0.72 -7.14 -6.96
N ALA A 169 0.63 -8.20 -7.74
CA ALA A 169 0.34 -8.17 -9.17
C ALA A 169 -1.02 -8.80 -9.42
N ILE A 170 -1.96 -8.03 -9.97
CA ILE A 170 -3.29 -8.54 -10.33
C ILE A 170 -3.36 -8.75 -11.83
N GLY A 171 -3.64 -9.97 -12.25
CA GLY A 171 -3.89 -10.32 -13.65
C GLY A 171 -5.35 -10.07 -14.03
N ARG A 172 -5.58 -9.56 -15.24
CA ARG A 172 -6.94 -9.32 -15.77
C ARG A 172 -7.07 -9.77 -17.22
N ASN A 173 -8.26 -10.24 -17.56
CA ASN A 173 -8.67 -10.58 -18.91
C ASN A 173 -10.14 -10.20 -19.13
N PRO A 174 -10.43 -9.09 -19.84
CA PRO A 174 -11.80 -8.61 -20.04
C PRO A 174 -12.62 -9.47 -21.02
N THR A 175 -12.01 -10.40 -21.74
CA THR A 175 -12.71 -11.31 -22.67
C THR A 175 -12.99 -12.68 -22.06
N ARG A 176 -12.58 -12.91 -20.80
CA ARG A 176 -12.93 -14.12 -20.07
C ARG A 176 -14.46 -14.17 -19.87
N SER A 177 -15.07 -15.30 -20.24
CA SER A 177 -16.48 -15.57 -20.03
C SER A 177 -16.63 -16.56 -18.88
N VAL A 178 -17.46 -16.25 -17.90
CA VAL A 178 -17.96 -17.25 -16.93
C VAL A 178 -19.21 -17.91 -17.52
N PRO A 179 -19.27 -19.24 -17.67
CA PRO A 179 -20.51 -19.90 -18.07
C PRO A 179 -21.56 -19.69 -16.97
N PHE A 180 -22.76 -19.28 -17.37
CA PHE A 180 -23.94 -19.17 -16.50
C PHE A 180 -24.54 -20.53 -16.18
#